data_AF-A0A1D6EXG0-F1
#
_entry.id   AF-A0A1D6EXG0-F1
#
_cell.length_a   1.000
_cell.length_b   1.000
_cell.length_c   1.000
_cell.angle_alpha   90.00
_cell.angle_beta   90.00
_cell.angle_gamma   90.00
#
_symmetry.space_group_name_H-M   'P 1'
#
loop_
_entity.id
_entity.type
_entity.pdbx_description
1 polymer ?
#
loop_
_entity_poly.entity_id
_entity_poly.type
_entity_poly.pdbx_seq_one_letter_code
_entity_poly.pdbx_strand_id
1 'polypeptide(L)'
;MSSSTSQMASLAVLVFLVVCATLASGAASVRVGLTRIHSDPDTTAPQFVRDALRRDMHRQRSRSFGRDRDRELAESDGRTTVSARTRKDLPNGGEYLMTLAIGTPPLPYAAVADTGSDLIWTQCAPCGTQCFEQPAPLYNPASSTTFSVLPCNSSLSMCAGALAGAAPPPGCACMYNQTYGTGWTAGVQGSETFTFGSSAADQARVPGVAFGCSNASSSDWNGSAGLVGLGRGSLSLVSQLGAGRFSYCLTPFQDTNSTSTLLLGPSAALNGTGVRSTPFVASPARAPMSTYYYLNLTGISLGAKALPISPGAFSLKPDGTGGLIIDSGTTITSLANAAYQQVRAAVKSLVTTLPTVDGSDSTGLDLCFALPAPTSAPPAVLPSMTLHFDGADMVLPADSYMISGSGVWCLAMRNQTDGAMSTFGNYQQQNMHILYDVREETLSFAPAKCSTL
;
A
#
# COMPACT_ATOMS: atom_id res chain seq x y z
N MET A 1 21.93 26.44 54.00
CA MET A 1 22.20 26.09 52.58
C MET A 1 21.00 25.35 51.96
N SER A 2 19.77 25.83 52.13
CA SER A 2 18.54 25.12 51.70
C SER A 2 17.92 25.62 50.37
N SER A 3 18.59 26.50 49.62
CA SER A 3 18.00 27.14 48.43
C SER A 3 18.41 26.53 47.07
N SER A 4 19.32 25.55 47.03
CA SER A 4 19.85 25.04 45.74
C SER A 4 19.06 23.88 45.14
N THR A 5 18.32 23.10 45.94
CA THR A 5 17.64 21.88 45.47
C THR A 5 16.32 22.18 44.75
N SER A 6 15.57 23.22 45.14
CA SER A 6 14.30 23.56 44.47
C SER A 6 14.50 24.15 43.07
N GLN A 7 15.60 24.90 42.85
CA GLN A 7 15.91 25.47 41.54
C GLN A 7 16.30 24.40 40.51
N MET A 8 17.05 23.37 40.93
CA MET A 8 17.39 22.25 40.03
C MET A 8 16.17 21.42 39.61
N ALA A 9 15.20 21.21 40.52
CA ALA A 9 13.98 20.48 40.20
C ALA A 9 13.10 21.22 39.17
N SER A 10 12.95 22.55 39.32
CA SER A 10 12.22 23.35 38.32
C SER A 10 12.89 23.36 36.96
N LEU A 11 14.22 23.44 36.91
CA LEU A 11 14.96 23.44 35.64
C LEU A 11 14.86 22.08 34.94
N ALA A 12 14.93 20.97 35.69
CA ALA A 12 14.78 19.62 35.13
C ALA A 12 13.38 19.39 34.54
N VAL A 13 12.33 19.86 35.21
CA VAL A 13 10.94 19.76 34.69
C VAL A 13 10.76 20.63 33.44
N LEU A 14 11.33 21.84 33.41
CA LEU A 14 11.27 22.70 32.22
C LEU A 14 12.05 22.11 31.05
N VAL A 15 13.23 21.54 31.28
CA VAL A 15 14.01 20.85 30.22
C VAL A 15 13.26 19.61 29.74
N PHE A 16 12.63 18.82 30.62
CA PHE A 16 11.83 17.68 30.21
C PHE A 16 10.59 18.10 29.41
N LEU A 17 9.92 19.18 29.79
CA LEU A 17 8.78 19.72 29.04
C LEU A 17 9.21 20.30 27.69
N VAL A 18 10.37 20.96 27.59
CA VAL A 18 10.90 21.46 26.32
C VAL A 18 11.36 20.31 25.42
N VAL A 19 12.04 19.29 25.95
CA VAL A 19 12.46 18.11 25.18
C VAL A 19 11.25 17.31 24.70
N CYS A 20 10.24 17.10 25.55
CA CYS A 20 8.98 16.46 25.14
C CYS A 20 8.17 17.33 24.16
N ALA A 21 8.17 18.66 24.30
CA ALA A 21 7.50 19.55 23.36
C ALA A 21 8.21 19.59 22.00
N THR A 22 9.54 19.51 21.96
CA THR A 22 10.30 19.40 20.70
C THR A 22 10.10 18.05 20.00
N LEU A 23 9.84 16.98 20.74
CA LEU A 23 9.53 15.67 20.15
C LEU A 23 8.06 15.54 19.71
N ALA A 24 7.13 16.21 20.39
CA ALA A 24 5.69 16.10 20.11
C ALA A 24 5.17 17.02 18.99
N SER A 25 5.89 18.09 18.65
CA SER A 25 5.42 19.10 17.66
C SER A 25 6.20 19.11 16.34
N GLY A 26 7.28 18.34 16.23
CA GLY A 26 8.15 18.30 15.05
C GLY A 26 7.92 17.10 14.15
N ALA A 27 6.67 16.75 13.82
CA ALA A 27 6.45 15.79 12.72
C ALA A 27 7.07 16.40 11.46
N ALA A 28 8.27 15.94 11.10
CA ALA A 28 9.00 16.45 9.95
C ALA A 28 8.09 16.33 8.74
N SER A 29 7.90 17.45 8.03
CA SER A 29 7.23 17.41 6.75
C SER A 29 8.15 16.67 5.79
N VAL A 30 7.79 15.43 5.47
CA VAL A 30 8.61 14.56 4.62
C VAL A 30 7.95 14.48 3.25
N ARG A 31 8.72 14.81 2.22
CA ARG A 31 8.37 14.62 0.81
C ARG A 31 9.19 13.48 0.24
N VAL A 32 8.52 12.53 -0.43
CA VAL A 32 9.15 11.38 -1.08
C VAL A 32 8.64 11.27 -2.50
N GLY A 33 9.56 11.05 -3.44
CA GLY A 33 9.22 10.70 -4.82
C GLY A 33 8.76 9.25 -4.88
N LEU A 34 7.68 9.02 -5.63
CA LEU A 34 7.15 7.70 -5.95
C LEU A 34 7.39 7.42 -7.43
N THR A 35 8.04 6.30 -7.74
CA THR A 35 8.29 5.86 -9.12
C THR A 35 7.56 4.56 -9.37
N ARG A 36 6.77 4.48 -10.45
CA ARG A 36 6.10 3.23 -10.80
C ARG A 36 7.13 2.15 -11.17
N ILE A 37 6.89 0.94 -10.71
CA ILE A 37 7.66 -0.25 -11.09
C ILE A 37 7.64 -0.41 -12.62
N HIS A 38 8.83 -0.58 -13.21
CA HIS A 38 9.06 -0.76 -14.65
C HIS A 38 8.28 0.22 -15.53
N SER A 39 8.65 1.50 -15.45
CA SER A 39 8.32 2.53 -16.44
C SER A 39 9.05 2.33 -17.78
N ASP A 40 9.41 1.09 -18.13
CA ASP A 40 10.12 0.77 -19.36
C ASP A 40 9.26 1.24 -20.55
N PRO A 41 9.75 2.18 -21.37
CA PRO A 41 9.01 2.70 -22.52
C PRO A 41 8.64 1.61 -23.53
N ASP A 42 9.31 0.45 -23.54
CA ASP A 42 9.03 -0.66 -24.43
C ASP A 42 7.91 -1.60 -23.91
N THR A 43 7.47 -1.42 -22.65
CA THR A 43 6.37 -2.22 -22.10
C THR A 43 5.02 -1.76 -22.65
N THR A 44 4.36 -2.64 -23.39
CA THR A 44 3.00 -2.35 -23.89
C THR A 44 1.98 -2.36 -22.75
N ALA A 45 0.94 -1.53 -22.85
CA ALA A 45 -0.13 -1.49 -21.86
C ALA A 45 -0.76 -2.87 -21.56
N PRO A 46 -0.96 -3.79 -22.52
CA PRO A 46 -1.51 -5.12 -22.23
C PRO A 46 -0.53 -6.04 -21.50
N GLN A 47 0.78 -5.91 -21.76
CA GLN A 47 1.80 -6.60 -20.95
C GLN A 47 1.76 -6.09 -19.52
N PHE A 48 1.79 -4.76 -19.33
CA PHE A 48 1.66 -4.13 -18.03
C PHE A 48 0.43 -4.63 -17.26
N VAL A 49 -0.76 -4.55 -17.85
CA VAL A 49 -2.02 -4.94 -17.19
C VAL A 49 -2.03 -6.42 -16.85
N ARG A 50 -1.59 -7.28 -17.76
CA ARG A 50 -1.54 -8.74 -17.52
C ARG A 50 -0.61 -9.10 -16.39
N ASP A 51 0.55 -8.49 -16.33
CA ASP A 51 1.55 -8.77 -15.31
C ASP A 51 1.09 -8.25 -13.95
N ALA A 52 0.55 -7.02 -13.92
CA ALA A 52 -0.06 -6.42 -12.74
C ALA A 52 -1.24 -7.24 -12.21
N LEU A 53 -2.15 -7.69 -13.07
CA LEU A 53 -3.31 -8.49 -12.67
C LEU A 53 -2.92 -9.86 -12.12
N ARG A 54 -1.90 -10.51 -12.69
CA ARG A 54 -1.38 -11.77 -12.16
C ARG A 54 -0.83 -11.59 -10.75
N ARG A 55 -0.16 -10.46 -10.48
CA ARG A 55 0.26 -10.10 -9.12
C ARG A 55 -0.94 -9.82 -8.21
N ASP A 56 -1.89 -8.99 -8.62
CA ASP A 56 -3.08 -8.66 -7.83
C ASP A 56 -3.93 -9.91 -7.50
N MET A 57 -4.02 -10.88 -8.43
CA MET A 57 -4.64 -12.19 -8.22
C MET A 57 -3.98 -12.97 -7.10
N HIS A 58 -2.65 -13.04 -7.11
CA HIS A 58 -1.91 -13.62 -5.99
C HIS A 58 -2.13 -12.81 -4.71
N ARG A 59 -2.26 -11.47 -4.85
CA ARG A 59 -2.39 -10.54 -3.73
C ARG A 59 -3.62 -10.77 -2.89
N GLN A 60 -4.73 -10.95 -3.57
CA GLN A 60 -6.02 -11.18 -2.94
C GLN A 60 -6.15 -12.57 -2.33
N ARG A 61 -5.56 -13.60 -2.96
CA ARG A 61 -5.58 -14.97 -2.44
C ARG A 61 -4.88 -15.09 -1.09
N SER A 62 -3.73 -14.43 -0.89
CA SER A 62 -3.06 -14.52 0.42
C SER A 62 -3.85 -13.83 1.54
N ARG A 63 -4.56 -12.73 1.22
CA ARG A 63 -5.48 -12.05 2.17
C ARG A 63 -6.61 -12.98 2.61
N SER A 64 -7.10 -13.86 1.72
CA SER A 64 -8.04 -14.92 2.11
C SER A 64 -7.38 -16.04 2.92
N PHE A 65 -6.12 -16.42 2.63
CA PHE A 65 -5.41 -17.50 3.35
C PHE A 65 -4.86 -17.11 4.73
N GLY A 66 -4.67 -15.82 5.03
CA GLY A 66 -4.40 -15.36 6.39
C GLY A 66 -5.47 -15.86 7.39
N ARG A 67 -6.69 -16.12 6.89
CA ARG A 67 -7.83 -16.67 7.63
C ARG A 67 -7.66 -18.13 8.05
N ASP A 68 -7.25 -19.00 7.13
CA ASP A 68 -7.13 -20.43 7.41
C ASP A 68 -5.91 -20.71 8.29
N ARG A 69 -4.88 -19.86 8.21
CA ARG A 69 -3.67 -19.97 9.02
C ARG A 69 -3.82 -19.57 10.46
N ASP A 70 -4.62 -18.57 10.82
CA ASP A 70 -4.90 -18.30 12.23
C ASP A 70 -5.64 -19.47 12.91
N ARG A 71 -6.28 -20.34 12.10
CA ARG A 71 -6.91 -21.58 12.58
C ARG A 71 -5.95 -22.78 12.59
N GLU A 72 -5.00 -22.85 11.66
CA GLU A 72 -4.06 -23.98 11.51
C GLU A 72 -2.73 -23.79 12.27
N LEU A 73 -2.26 -22.55 12.48
CA LEU A 73 -1.12 -22.22 13.34
C LEU A 73 -1.42 -22.40 14.83
N ALA A 74 -2.70 -22.50 15.20
CA ALA A 74 -3.08 -22.96 16.53
C ALA A 74 -2.79 -24.46 16.74
N GLU A 75 -2.52 -25.23 15.67
CA GLU A 75 -2.34 -26.68 15.71
C GLU A 75 -0.96 -27.17 15.23
N SER A 76 -0.05 -26.30 14.77
CA SER A 76 1.22 -26.72 14.15
C SER A 76 2.49 -26.13 14.80
N ASP A 77 3.44 -27.02 15.12
CA ASP A 77 4.74 -26.75 15.72
C ASP A 77 5.69 -25.99 14.75
N GLY A 78 5.68 -24.66 14.84
CA GLY A 78 6.81 -23.74 14.67
C GLY A 78 7.74 -23.76 13.43
N ARG A 79 7.56 -24.65 12.44
CA ARG A 79 8.57 -24.88 11.38
C ARG A 79 8.07 -25.04 9.94
N THR A 80 6.89 -24.56 9.60
CA THR A 80 6.44 -24.54 8.19
C THR A 80 7.05 -23.38 7.41
N THR A 81 8.04 -23.68 6.55
CA THR A 81 8.49 -22.77 5.49
C THR A 81 7.37 -22.59 4.47
N VAL A 82 6.91 -21.35 4.32
CA VAL A 82 5.81 -20.97 3.42
C VAL A 82 6.37 -20.79 2.01
N SER A 83 6.15 -21.75 1.11
CA SER A 83 6.44 -21.56 -0.32
C SER A 83 5.16 -21.15 -1.04
N ALA A 84 4.83 -19.85 -1.02
CA ALA A 84 3.98 -19.29 -2.06
C ALA A 84 4.91 -18.96 -3.24
N ARG A 85 4.87 -19.76 -4.30
CA ARG A 85 5.72 -19.57 -5.48
C ARG A 85 5.24 -18.29 -6.19
N THR A 86 5.89 -17.17 -5.91
CA THR A 86 5.77 -15.94 -6.68
C THR A 86 6.34 -16.24 -8.05
N ARG A 87 5.52 -16.17 -9.10
CA ARG A 87 6.05 -16.43 -10.45
C ARG A 87 7.06 -15.32 -10.77
N LYS A 88 8.34 -15.70 -10.78
CA LYS A 88 9.53 -14.92 -11.19
C LYS A 88 9.40 -14.29 -12.59
N ASP A 89 8.42 -14.70 -13.37
CA ASP A 89 8.45 -14.59 -14.83
C ASP A 89 7.81 -13.31 -15.38
N LEU A 90 7.46 -12.33 -14.56
CA LEU A 90 6.71 -11.14 -15.01
C LEU A 90 7.52 -9.87 -14.77
N PRO A 91 8.11 -9.27 -15.81
CA PRO A 91 8.95 -8.09 -15.66
C PRO A 91 8.14 -6.88 -15.16
N ASN A 92 6.82 -6.82 -15.32
CA ASN A 92 6.06 -5.60 -15.04
C ASN A 92 5.20 -5.70 -13.76
N GLY A 93 5.15 -4.60 -13.01
CA GLY A 93 4.33 -4.44 -11.82
C GLY A 93 3.63 -3.08 -11.85
N GLY A 94 2.49 -2.98 -11.20
CA GLY A 94 1.74 -1.73 -11.09
C GLY A 94 1.98 -0.96 -9.81
N GLU A 95 2.84 -1.47 -8.91
CA GLU A 95 3.12 -0.81 -7.65
C GLU A 95 4.02 0.42 -7.83
N TYR A 96 4.02 1.28 -6.80
CA TYR A 96 4.88 2.45 -6.73
C TYR A 96 5.99 2.23 -5.70
N LEU A 97 7.22 2.49 -6.12
CA LEU A 97 8.40 2.46 -5.27
C LEU A 97 8.61 3.83 -4.63
N MET A 98 8.78 3.84 -3.31
CA MET A 98 9.33 4.97 -2.60
C MET A 98 10.82 4.77 -2.36
N THR A 99 11.61 5.82 -2.59
CA THR A 99 13.05 5.82 -2.27
C THR A 99 13.28 6.46 -0.92
N LEU A 100 13.99 5.73 -0.06
CA LEU A 100 14.39 6.14 1.29
C LEU A 100 15.79 5.60 1.57
N ALA A 101 16.41 6.03 2.66
CA ALA A 101 17.71 5.50 3.07
C ALA A 101 17.68 4.93 4.49
N ILE A 102 18.50 3.90 4.73
CA ILE A 102 18.57 3.15 5.98
C ILE A 102 20.02 3.08 6.47
N GLY A 103 20.23 3.21 7.78
CA GLY A 103 21.54 3.01 8.41
C GLY A 103 22.41 4.26 8.56
N THR A 104 23.55 4.04 9.21
CA THR A 104 24.60 5.05 9.41
C THR A 104 25.95 4.47 8.97
N PRO A 105 26.51 4.88 7.81
CA PRO A 105 26.01 5.93 6.91
C PRO A 105 24.71 5.53 6.18
N PRO A 106 23.88 6.50 5.75
CA PRO A 106 22.63 6.21 5.05
C PRO A 106 22.85 5.46 3.73
N LEU A 107 22.17 4.32 3.57
CA LEU A 107 22.15 3.52 2.36
C LEU A 107 20.79 3.68 1.64
N PRO A 108 20.74 4.29 0.45
CA PRO A 108 19.50 4.40 -0.32
C PRO A 108 18.98 3.04 -0.81
N TYR A 109 17.67 2.84 -0.72
CA TYR A 109 16.98 1.71 -1.30
C TYR A 109 15.57 2.11 -1.77
N ALA A 110 15.05 1.38 -2.75
CA ALA A 110 13.69 1.55 -3.24
C ALA A 110 12.80 0.44 -2.68
N ALA A 111 11.61 0.79 -2.18
CA ALA A 111 10.69 -0.16 -1.58
C ALA A 111 9.24 0.13 -2.00
N VAL A 112 8.40 -0.89 -2.09
CA VAL A 112 6.99 -0.72 -2.46
C VAL A 112 6.26 0.10 -1.40
N ALA A 113 5.57 1.17 -1.78
CA ALA A 113 4.69 1.95 -0.91
C ALA A 113 3.30 1.32 -0.86
N ASP A 114 2.92 0.76 0.30
CA ASP A 114 1.75 -0.11 0.41
C ASP A 114 0.80 0.28 1.55
N THR A 115 -0.36 0.85 1.23
CA THR A 115 -1.42 1.12 2.22
C THR A 115 -2.17 -0.14 2.66
N GLY A 116 -1.94 -1.28 2.00
CA GLY A 116 -2.54 -2.58 2.32
C GLY A 116 -1.73 -3.43 3.31
N SER A 117 -0.69 -2.89 3.95
CA SER A 117 0.08 -3.59 4.99
C SER A 117 0.83 -2.62 5.93
N ASP A 118 1.37 -3.16 7.03
CA ASP A 118 2.01 -2.36 8.09
C ASP A 118 3.54 -2.51 8.13
N LEU A 119 4.09 -3.72 8.00
CA LEU A 119 5.53 -3.94 8.23
C LEU A 119 6.39 -3.29 7.15
N ILE A 120 7.29 -2.40 7.58
CA ILE A 120 8.45 -1.93 6.80
C ILE A 120 9.52 -3.03 6.81
N TRP A 121 10.08 -3.40 5.67
CA TRP A 121 11.20 -4.35 5.61
C TRP A 121 12.08 -4.17 4.36
N THR A 122 13.31 -4.68 4.43
CA THR A 122 14.27 -4.75 3.31
C THR A 122 15.10 -6.03 3.41
N GLN A 123 15.66 -6.51 2.30
CA GLN A 123 16.62 -7.61 2.33
C GLN A 123 17.93 -7.19 3.01
N CYS A 124 18.41 -8.06 3.89
CA CYS A 124 19.60 -7.86 4.71
C CYS A 124 20.71 -8.84 4.39
N ALA A 125 21.95 -8.43 4.64
CA ALA A 125 23.11 -9.30 4.66
C ALA A 125 23.36 -9.87 6.09
N PRO A 126 23.83 -11.13 6.22
CA PRO A 126 23.85 -12.14 5.17
C PRO A 126 22.42 -12.56 4.80
N CYS A 127 22.14 -12.60 3.50
CA CYS A 127 20.91 -13.21 3.00
C CYS A 127 21.14 -14.71 2.85
N GLY A 128 20.15 -15.53 3.19
CA GLY A 128 20.20 -16.97 2.99
C GLY A 128 20.18 -17.36 1.51
N THR A 129 19.98 -18.64 1.23
CA THR A 129 19.87 -19.16 -0.15
C THR A 129 18.56 -18.80 -0.85
N GLN A 130 17.60 -18.21 -0.11
CA GLN A 130 16.25 -17.88 -0.59
C GLN A 130 16.05 -16.37 -0.53
N CYS A 131 16.74 -15.63 -1.38
CA CYS A 131 16.59 -14.18 -1.53
C CYS A 131 16.51 -13.82 -3.02
N PHE A 132 15.82 -12.74 -3.35
CA PHE A 132 15.71 -12.27 -4.73
C PHE A 132 16.86 -11.32 -5.09
N GLU A 133 17.18 -11.26 -6.37
CA GLU A 133 18.11 -10.26 -6.90
C GLU A 133 17.41 -8.90 -6.91
N GLN A 134 18.12 -7.87 -6.43
CA GLN A 134 17.62 -6.51 -6.35
C GLN A 134 18.67 -5.52 -6.88
N PRO A 135 18.25 -4.38 -7.47
CA PRO A 135 19.19 -3.38 -7.99
C PRO A 135 20.04 -2.73 -6.89
N ALA A 136 19.45 -2.48 -5.73
CA ALA A 136 20.16 -1.90 -4.58
C ALA A 136 20.96 -2.97 -3.83
N PRO A 137 22.13 -2.64 -3.25
CA PRO A 137 22.86 -3.58 -2.41
C PRO A 137 22.02 -4.00 -1.20
N LEU A 138 22.23 -5.22 -0.71
CA LEU A 138 21.64 -5.69 0.54
C LEU A 138 22.08 -4.75 1.68
N TYR A 139 21.13 -4.39 2.56
CA TYR A 139 21.49 -3.65 3.76
C TYR A 139 22.28 -4.56 4.71
N ASN A 140 23.48 -4.15 5.11
CA ASN A 140 24.31 -4.91 6.04
C ASN A 140 24.19 -4.32 7.46
N PRO A 141 23.52 -5.01 8.40
CA PRO A 141 23.38 -4.52 9.76
C PRO A 141 24.73 -4.28 10.47
N ALA A 142 25.75 -5.08 10.14
CA ALA A 142 27.07 -4.97 10.77
C ALA A 142 27.87 -3.74 10.30
N SER A 143 27.48 -3.11 9.18
CA SER A 143 28.12 -1.88 8.70
C SER A 143 27.48 -0.60 9.25
N SER A 144 26.39 -0.72 10.01
CA SER A 144 25.68 0.43 10.56
C SER A 144 25.93 0.58 12.06
N THR A 145 26.29 1.78 12.51
CA THR A 145 26.50 2.07 13.94
C THR A 145 25.20 2.27 14.72
N THR A 146 24.06 2.40 14.02
CA THR A 146 22.75 2.69 14.63
C THR A 146 21.76 1.51 14.55
N PHE A 147 22.17 0.39 13.97
CA PHE A 147 21.39 -0.83 13.98
C PHE A 147 21.31 -1.43 15.38
N SER A 148 20.12 -1.91 15.74
CA SER A 148 19.97 -2.79 16.90
C SER A 148 18.89 -3.85 16.65
N VAL A 149 19.10 -5.05 17.20
CA VAL A 149 18.10 -6.11 17.16
C VAL A 149 16.95 -5.74 18.10
N LEU A 150 15.71 -5.87 17.62
CA LEU A 150 14.53 -5.52 18.41
C LEU A 150 14.23 -6.62 19.45
N PRO A 151 14.15 -6.27 20.76
CA PRO A 151 13.80 -7.23 21.78
C PRO A 151 12.38 -7.77 21.62
N CYS A 152 12.17 -9.05 21.96
CA CYS A 152 10.85 -9.70 21.84
C CYS A 152 9.72 -8.97 22.60
N ASN A 153 10.02 -8.32 23.73
CA ASN A 153 9.06 -7.54 24.54
C ASN A 153 8.91 -6.07 24.11
N SER A 154 9.55 -5.64 23.02
CA SER A 154 9.32 -4.31 22.47
C SER A 154 7.84 -4.13 22.11
N SER A 155 7.27 -2.95 22.35
CA SER A 155 5.90 -2.64 21.88
C SER A 155 5.78 -2.63 20.36
N LEU A 156 6.90 -2.55 19.63
CA LEU A 156 7.00 -2.63 18.18
C LEU A 156 7.42 -4.03 17.69
N SER A 157 7.41 -5.04 18.56
CA SER A 157 7.72 -6.42 18.22
C SER A 157 6.46 -7.18 17.82
N MET A 158 6.50 -7.90 16.70
CA MET A 158 5.45 -8.83 16.28
C MET A 158 5.31 -10.01 17.25
N CYS A 159 6.38 -10.29 18.01
CA CYS A 159 6.39 -11.34 19.02
C CYS A 159 5.72 -10.91 20.33
N ALA A 160 5.49 -9.61 20.56
CA ALA A 160 4.98 -9.10 21.83
C ALA A 160 3.60 -9.69 22.20
N GLY A 161 2.73 -9.87 21.21
CA GLY A 161 1.42 -10.51 21.42
C GLY A 161 1.53 -11.99 21.79
N ALA A 162 2.49 -12.72 21.20
CA ALA A 162 2.71 -14.15 21.44
C ALA A 162 3.29 -14.44 22.83
N LEU A 163 3.94 -13.47 23.47
CA LEU A 163 4.47 -13.63 24.82
C LEU A 163 3.36 -13.76 25.88
N ALA A 164 2.10 -13.39 25.57
CA ALA A 164 0.95 -13.50 26.50
C ALA A 164 1.22 -12.93 27.91
N GLY A 165 2.08 -11.89 28.01
CA GLY A 165 2.49 -11.28 29.27
C GLY A 165 3.70 -11.94 29.97
N ALA A 166 4.24 -13.05 29.47
CA ALA A 166 5.45 -13.66 29.97
C ALA A 166 6.70 -12.82 29.60
N ALA A 167 7.68 -12.79 30.51
CA ALA A 167 8.97 -12.18 30.22
C ALA A 167 9.72 -13.03 29.18
N PRO A 168 10.22 -12.44 28.08
CA PRO A 168 11.01 -13.19 27.11
C PRO A 168 12.37 -13.58 27.73
N PRO A 169 13.02 -14.65 27.24
CA PRO A 169 14.38 -14.99 27.63
C PRO A 169 15.35 -13.81 27.45
N PRO A 170 16.41 -13.67 28.29
CA PRO A 170 17.46 -12.68 28.07
C PRO A 170 18.05 -12.82 26.66
N GLY A 171 18.16 -11.70 25.94
CA GLY A 171 18.67 -11.69 24.56
C GLY A 171 17.68 -12.18 23.50
N CYS A 172 16.40 -12.36 23.82
CA CYS A 172 15.38 -12.74 22.84
C CYS A 172 15.26 -11.68 21.72
N ALA A 173 15.53 -12.11 20.50
CA ALA A 173 15.34 -11.36 19.26
C ALA A 173 14.02 -11.77 18.61
N CYS A 174 13.19 -10.81 18.19
CA CYS A 174 11.94 -11.16 17.51
C CYS A 174 12.20 -11.59 16.06
N MET A 175 11.93 -12.86 15.76
CA MET A 175 11.88 -13.35 14.39
C MET A 175 10.47 -13.13 13.83
N TYR A 176 10.39 -12.75 12.56
CA TYR A 176 9.12 -12.59 11.87
C TYR A 176 9.05 -13.48 10.63
N ASN A 177 7.83 -13.85 10.26
CA ASN A 177 7.49 -14.44 8.99
C ASN A 177 6.23 -13.75 8.50
N GLN A 178 6.35 -12.95 7.45
CA GLN A 178 5.23 -12.22 6.86
C GLN A 178 4.90 -12.75 5.47
N THR A 179 3.62 -13.04 5.28
CA THR A 179 3.07 -13.39 3.98
C THR A 179 2.31 -12.19 3.44
N TYR A 180 2.79 -11.69 2.32
CA TYR A 180 2.11 -10.67 1.55
C TYR A 180 1.29 -11.32 0.47
N GLY A 181 0.49 -10.49 -0.17
CA GLY A 181 -0.14 -10.90 -1.37
C GLY A 181 0.77 -11.09 -2.57
N THR A 182 1.94 -10.45 -2.62
CA THR A 182 2.89 -10.64 -3.72
C THR A 182 3.93 -11.71 -3.45
N GLY A 183 4.01 -12.22 -2.21
CA GLY A 183 5.11 -13.08 -1.79
C GLY A 183 5.22 -13.23 -0.29
N TRP A 184 6.41 -13.58 0.20
CA TRP A 184 6.67 -13.70 1.63
C TRP A 184 8.09 -13.23 1.96
N THR A 185 8.30 -12.90 3.23
CA THR A 185 9.61 -12.55 3.77
C THR A 185 9.70 -13.01 5.22
N ALA A 186 10.87 -13.44 5.63
CA ALA A 186 11.19 -13.82 6.99
C ALA A 186 12.56 -13.27 7.38
N GLY A 187 12.74 -13.08 8.68
CA GLY A 187 13.99 -12.59 9.23
C GLY A 187 13.85 -12.14 10.66
N VAL A 188 14.72 -11.22 11.07
CA VAL A 188 14.72 -10.64 12.41
C VAL A 188 14.16 -9.23 12.36
N GLN A 189 13.38 -8.82 13.35
CA GLN A 189 13.03 -7.42 13.52
C GLN A 189 14.21 -6.67 14.13
N GLY A 190 14.55 -5.54 13.53
CA GLY A 190 15.54 -4.60 14.04
C GLY A 190 14.93 -3.23 14.24
N SER A 191 15.69 -2.33 14.84
CA SER A 191 15.48 -0.89 14.73
C SER A 191 16.69 -0.24 14.10
N GLU A 192 16.45 0.82 13.33
CA GLU A 192 17.49 1.53 12.60
C GLU A 192 17.11 3.01 12.39
N THR A 193 18.07 3.82 11.97
CA THR A 193 17.88 5.19 11.52
C THR A 193 17.45 5.20 10.06
N PHE A 194 16.28 5.79 9.80
CA PHE A 194 15.77 6.02 8.47
C PHE A 194 15.99 7.47 8.08
N THR A 195 16.46 7.70 6.85
CA THR A 195 16.67 9.04 6.28
C THR A 195 15.71 9.25 5.12
N PHE A 196 14.96 10.35 5.19
CA PHE A 196 14.01 10.78 4.16
C PHE A 196 14.48 12.08 3.52
N GLY A 197 14.23 12.26 2.23
CA GLY A 197 14.64 13.45 1.47
C GLY A 197 15.87 13.19 0.59
N SER A 198 15.89 13.84 -0.58
CA SER A 198 16.91 13.67 -1.61
C SER A 198 18.12 14.60 -1.45
N SER A 199 17.92 15.79 -0.85
CA SER A 199 18.97 16.79 -0.63
C SER A 199 19.45 16.75 0.82
N ALA A 200 20.74 16.96 1.07
CA ALA A 200 21.28 17.01 2.43
C ALA A 200 20.66 18.13 3.29
N ALA A 201 20.14 19.20 2.66
CA ALA A 201 19.48 20.31 3.33
C ALA A 201 18.07 19.96 3.83
N ASP A 202 17.39 19.04 3.15
CA ASP A 202 16.00 18.64 3.44
C ASP A 202 15.91 17.25 4.07
N GLN A 203 17.05 16.64 4.43
CA GLN A 203 17.10 15.29 4.96
C GLN A 203 16.61 15.23 6.41
N ALA A 204 15.54 14.47 6.64
CA ALA A 204 15.07 14.12 7.96
C ALA A 204 15.61 12.74 8.35
N ARG A 205 16.35 12.67 9.46
CA ARG A 205 16.81 11.41 10.06
C ARG A 205 15.96 11.06 11.26
N VAL A 206 15.39 9.85 11.24
CA VAL A 206 14.52 9.35 12.30
C VAL A 206 15.14 8.07 12.86
N PRO A 207 15.71 8.10 14.08
CA PRO A 207 16.26 6.92 14.74
C PRO A 207 15.15 6.03 15.29
N GLY A 208 15.47 4.74 15.51
CA GLY A 208 14.61 3.82 16.23
C GLY A 208 13.39 3.32 15.44
N VAL A 209 13.38 3.47 14.12
CA VAL A 209 12.33 2.92 13.26
C VAL A 209 12.49 1.40 13.23
N ALA A 210 11.46 0.71 13.72
CA ALA A 210 11.36 -0.73 13.68
C ALA A 210 11.07 -1.22 12.25
N PHE A 211 11.80 -2.23 11.82
CA PHE A 211 11.66 -2.81 10.49
C PHE A 211 12.01 -4.29 10.50
N GLY A 212 11.57 -5.00 9.47
CA GLY A 212 11.97 -6.37 9.18
C GLY A 212 13.29 -6.40 8.42
N CYS A 213 14.31 -7.01 9.03
CA CYS A 213 15.57 -7.31 8.38
C CYS A 213 15.47 -8.71 7.76
N SER A 214 15.11 -8.76 6.47
CA SER A 214 14.81 -10.01 5.78
C SER A 214 16.08 -10.78 5.43
N ASN A 215 16.16 -12.05 5.82
CA ASN A 215 17.22 -12.97 5.40
C ASN A 215 16.70 -14.13 4.54
N ALA A 216 15.40 -14.20 4.32
CA ALA A 216 14.75 -15.11 3.39
C ALA A 216 13.47 -14.46 2.85
N SER A 217 13.24 -14.55 1.54
CA SER A 217 12.08 -14.00 0.87
C SER A 217 11.79 -14.70 -0.46
N SER A 218 10.57 -14.53 -0.95
CA SER A 218 10.15 -15.05 -2.25
C SER A 218 10.87 -14.33 -3.41
N SER A 219 11.01 -15.01 -4.55
CA SER A 219 11.93 -14.62 -5.62
C SER A 219 11.52 -13.42 -6.49
N ASP A 220 10.40 -12.75 -6.21
CA ASP A 220 9.90 -11.66 -7.07
C ASP A 220 9.37 -10.47 -6.25
N TRP A 221 10.07 -9.34 -6.39
CA TRP A 221 9.69 -8.01 -5.87
C TRP A 221 9.99 -6.89 -6.87
N ASN A 222 10.19 -7.22 -8.15
CA ASN A 222 10.16 -6.28 -9.26
C ASN A 222 11.00 -4.99 -9.13
N GLY A 223 12.30 -5.18 -8.86
CA GLY A 223 13.25 -4.07 -8.72
C GLY A 223 13.17 -3.33 -7.38
N SER A 224 12.18 -3.66 -6.55
CA SER A 224 12.13 -3.24 -5.15
C SER A 224 13.16 -4.02 -4.32
N ALA A 225 13.67 -3.41 -3.26
CA ALA A 225 14.47 -4.08 -2.22
C ALA A 225 13.64 -4.51 -0.99
N GLY A 226 12.35 -4.14 -0.96
CA GLY A 226 11.46 -4.46 0.15
C GLY A 226 10.08 -3.80 0.04
N LEU A 227 9.51 -3.46 1.18
CA LEU A 227 8.18 -2.84 1.26
C LEU A 227 8.13 -1.86 2.44
N VAL A 228 7.38 -0.77 2.27
CA VAL A 228 7.05 0.20 3.30
C VAL A 228 5.53 0.17 3.51
N GLY A 229 5.13 -0.39 4.65
CA GLY A 229 3.74 -0.40 5.06
C GLY A 229 3.26 0.99 5.46
N LEU A 230 2.14 1.41 4.88
CA LEU A 230 1.45 2.67 5.12
C LEU A 230 0.07 2.45 5.76
N GLY A 231 -0.23 1.22 6.19
CA GLY A 231 -1.42 0.86 6.94
C GLY A 231 -1.57 1.58 8.29
N ARG A 232 -2.60 1.21 9.05
CA ARG A 232 -2.94 1.84 10.34
C ARG A 232 -2.28 1.17 11.55
N GLY A 233 -1.57 0.07 11.34
CA GLY A 233 -0.90 -0.67 12.41
C GLY A 233 0.30 0.07 12.97
N SER A 234 0.72 -0.31 14.18
CA SER A 234 1.87 0.32 14.87
C SER A 234 3.19 0.16 14.14
N LEU A 235 3.32 -0.83 13.25
CA LEU A 235 4.52 -1.08 12.46
C LEU A 235 4.58 -0.26 11.16
N SER A 236 3.50 0.43 10.79
CA SER A 236 3.48 1.26 9.59
C SER A 236 4.38 2.48 9.75
N LEU A 237 4.91 2.97 8.63
CA LEU A 237 5.73 4.17 8.62
C LEU A 237 4.98 5.37 9.21
N VAL A 238 3.69 5.50 8.88
CA VAL A 238 2.84 6.59 9.34
C VAL A 238 2.74 6.61 10.87
N SER A 239 2.54 5.43 11.48
CA SER A 239 2.46 5.27 12.93
C SER A 239 3.81 5.51 13.61
N GLN A 240 4.88 4.91 13.09
CA GLN A 240 6.21 5.00 13.68
C GLN A 240 6.80 6.41 13.62
N LEU A 241 6.46 7.20 12.59
CA LEU A 241 6.84 8.60 12.50
C LEU A 241 5.94 9.54 13.30
N GLY A 242 4.83 9.05 13.87
CA GLY A 242 3.82 9.90 14.49
C GLY A 242 3.19 10.91 13.51
N ALA A 243 3.27 10.62 12.20
CA ALA A 243 2.91 11.56 11.14
C ALA A 243 1.44 11.97 11.22
N GLY A 244 0.57 11.07 11.70
CA GLY A 244 -0.86 11.29 11.89
C GLY A 244 -1.67 11.35 10.59
N ARG A 245 -1.04 11.79 9.51
CA ARG A 245 -1.62 11.83 8.16
C ARG A 245 -0.54 11.73 7.10
N PHE A 246 -0.92 11.27 5.93
CA PHE A 246 -0.10 11.25 4.73
C PHE A 246 -0.97 11.42 3.49
N SER A 247 -0.38 11.85 2.39
CA SER A 247 -1.09 11.94 1.11
C SER A 247 -0.19 11.51 -0.02
N TYR A 248 -0.78 11.09 -1.13
CA TYR A 248 -0.05 10.87 -2.37
C TYR A 248 -0.85 11.35 -3.57
N CYS A 249 -0.15 11.53 -4.69
CA CYS A 249 -0.74 11.82 -5.99
C CYS A 249 0.01 10.99 -7.03
N LEU A 250 -0.68 10.01 -7.61
CA LEU A 250 -0.11 9.06 -8.56
C LEU A 250 -0.26 9.55 -10.00
N THR A 251 0.84 9.57 -10.74
CA THR A 251 0.86 9.90 -12.17
C THR A 251 0.18 8.80 -12.98
N PRO A 252 -0.38 9.13 -14.16
CA PRO A 252 -1.01 8.13 -15.02
C PRO A 252 -0.03 7.04 -15.45
N PHE A 253 -0.52 5.82 -15.68
CA PHE A 253 0.34 4.70 -16.11
C PHE A 253 1.14 5.00 -17.38
N GLN A 254 0.56 5.83 -18.26
CA GLN A 254 1.13 6.27 -19.55
C GLN A 254 2.25 7.30 -19.38
N ASP A 255 2.33 7.95 -18.22
CA ASP A 255 3.37 8.92 -17.92
C ASP A 255 4.60 8.21 -17.32
N THR A 256 5.56 7.91 -18.17
CA THR A 256 6.84 7.29 -17.81
C THR A 256 7.94 8.30 -17.48
N ASN A 257 7.67 9.60 -17.62
CA ASN A 257 8.66 10.66 -17.49
C ASN A 257 8.53 11.45 -16.18
N SER A 258 7.35 11.42 -15.55
CA SER A 258 7.08 12.14 -14.31
C SER A 258 7.20 11.24 -13.08
N THR A 259 7.58 11.84 -11.95
CA THR A 259 7.59 11.20 -10.64
C THR A 259 6.30 11.54 -9.89
N SER A 260 5.68 10.53 -9.27
CA SER A 260 4.56 10.72 -8.34
C SER A 260 5.06 11.26 -7.00
N THR A 261 4.17 11.81 -6.17
CA THR A 261 4.59 12.41 -4.89
C THR A 261 3.86 11.76 -3.72
N LEU A 262 4.59 11.52 -2.63
CA LEU A 262 4.06 11.18 -1.31
C LEU A 262 4.52 12.23 -0.28
N LEU A 263 3.58 12.69 0.54
CA LEU A 263 3.78 13.70 1.58
C LEU A 263 3.36 13.12 2.93
N LEU A 264 4.16 13.31 3.98
CA LEU A 264 3.84 12.89 5.34
C LEU A 264 3.68 14.09 6.28
N GLY A 265 2.84 13.92 7.29
CA GLY A 265 2.69 14.88 8.38
C GLY A 265 1.97 16.16 7.95
N PRO A 266 2.40 17.33 8.47
CA PRO A 266 1.72 18.59 8.18
C PRO A 266 1.61 18.91 6.68
N SER A 267 2.64 18.59 5.90
CA SER A 267 2.69 18.82 4.43
C SER A 267 1.68 18.01 3.62
N ALA A 268 1.09 16.96 4.19
CA ALA A 268 0.08 16.15 3.51
C ALA A 268 -1.30 16.84 3.40
N ALA A 269 -1.46 18.04 3.94
CA ALA A 269 -2.74 18.74 3.94
C ALA A 269 -3.31 18.91 2.52
N LEU A 270 -4.58 18.55 2.36
CA LEU A 270 -5.35 18.73 1.13
C LEU A 270 -6.51 19.67 1.43
N ASN A 271 -6.32 20.95 1.07
CA ASN A 271 -7.32 22.00 1.26
C ASN A 271 -7.69 22.59 -0.09
N GLY A 272 -8.96 22.94 -0.30
CA GLY A 272 -9.38 23.64 -1.50
C GLY A 272 -10.84 23.40 -1.85
N THR A 273 -11.34 24.17 -2.82
CA THR A 273 -12.67 23.95 -3.41
C THR A 273 -12.68 22.62 -4.14
N GLY A 274 -13.66 21.76 -3.86
CA GLY A 274 -13.83 20.49 -4.56
C GLY A 274 -13.21 19.26 -3.86
N VAL A 275 -12.50 19.45 -2.74
CA VAL A 275 -12.10 18.34 -1.87
C VAL A 275 -13.35 17.66 -1.30
N ARG A 276 -13.40 16.33 -1.40
CA ARG A 276 -14.45 15.49 -0.82
C ARG A 276 -13.83 14.58 0.23
N SER A 277 -14.59 14.25 1.26
CA SER A 277 -14.10 13.45 2.38
C SER A 277 -15.12 12.40 2.78
N THR A 278 -14.65 11.20 3.06
CA THR A 278 -15.44 10.07 3.59
C THR A 278 -14.74 9.52 4.84
N PRO A 279 -15.49 9.06 5.85
CA PRO A 279 -14.89 8.40 7.00
C PRO A 279 -14.29 7.04 6.61
N PHE A 280 -13.24 6.62 7.31
CA PHE A 280 -12.84 5.23 7.35
C PHE A 280 -13.85 4.40 8.15
N VAL A 281 -14.01 3.14 7.78
CA VAL A 281 -14.83 2.18 8.54
C VAL A 281 -13.92 1.33 9.41
N ALA A 282 -14.16 1.31 10.72
CA ALA A 282 -13.43 0.43 11.61
C ALA A 282 -13.88 -1.03 11.41
N SER A 283 -12.92 -1.94 11.19
CA SER A 283 -13.18 -3.38 11.23
C SER A 283 -13.08 -3.88 12.68
N PRO A 284 -14.10 -4.60 13.20
CA PRO A 284 -14.03 -5.18 14.54
C PRO A 284 -13.15 -6.43 14.61
N ALA A 285 -12.73 -6.98 13.46
CA ALA A 285 -11.83 -8.12 13.40
C ALA A 285 -10.42 -7.77 13.87
N ARG A 286 -9.60 -8.79 14.18
CA ARG A 286 -8.21 -8.60 14.62
C ARG A 286 -7.32 -8.13 13.47
N ALA A 287 -6.08 -7.72 13.80
CA ALA A 287 -5.06 -7.51 12.77
C ALA A 287 -4.85 -8.80 11.95
N PRO A 288 -4.57 -8.70 10.64
CA PRO A 288 -4.36 -7.47 9.88
C PRO A 288 -5.64 -6.76 9.43
N MET A 289 -6.83 -7.35 9.61
CA MET A 289 -8.08 -6.74 9.16
C MET A 289 -8.37 -5.41 9.85
N SER A 290 -8.07 -5.25 11.14
CA SER A 290 -8.28 -3.97 11.84
C SER A 290 -7.38 -2.83 11.34
N THR A 291 -6.29 -3.11 10.63
CA THR A 291 -5.30 -2.09 10.23
C THR A 291 -5.50 -1.58 8.81
N TYR A 292 -6.43 -2.17 8.04
CA TYR A 292 -6.77 -1.69 6.70
C TYR A 292 -7.61 -0.41 6.72
N TYR A 293 -7.48 0.37 5.65
CA TYR A 293 -8.32 1.54 5.37
C TYR A 293 -9.59 1.10 4.65
N TYR A 294 -10.63 0.72 5.40
CA TYR A 294 -11.95 0.46 4.79
C TYR A 294 -12.68 1.75 4.49
N LEU A 295 -13.42 1.73 3.39
CA LEU A 295 -14.34 2.79 2.99
C LEU A 295 -15.74 2.18 2.81
N ASN A 296 -16.77 2.98 3.12
CA ASN A 296 -18.16 2.58 2.91
C ASN A 296 -18.59 2.92 1.47
N LEU A 297 -18.38 2.01 0.52
CA LEU A 297 -18.90 2.16 -0.85
C LEU A 297 -20.39 1.79 -0.86
N THR A 298 -21.25 2.77 -1.11
CA THR A 298 -22.72 2.61 -1.07
C THR A 298 -23.33 2.33 -2.44
N GLY A 299 -22.62 2.65 -3.53
CA GLY A 299 -23.08 2.42 -4.88
C GLY A 299 -22.07 2.85 -5.94
N ILE A 300 -22.40 2.54 -7.19
CA ILE A 300 -21.62 2.96 -8.36
C ILE A 300 -22.59 3.49 -9.42
N SER A 301 -22.25 4.61 -10.05
CA SER A 301 -22.97 5.14 -11.22
C SER A 301 -22.07 5.17 -12.44
N LEU A 302 -22.66 5.03 -13.62
CA LEU A 302 -22.01 5.25 -14.91
C LEU A 302 -22.73 6.38 -15.63
N GLY A 303 -22.11 7.56 -15.66
CA GLY A 303 -22.77 8.82 -16.02
C GLY A 303 -23.91 9.13 -15.05
N ALA A 304 -25.08 9.49 -15.58
CA ALA A 304 -26.28 9.77 -14.78
C ALA A 304 -27.00 8.50 -14.27
N LYS A 305 -26.57 7.30 -14.70
CA LYS A 305 -27.26 6.04 -14.38
C LYS A 305 -26.63 5.39 -13.15
N ALA A 306 -27.38 5.39 -12.05
CA ALA A 306 -27.09 4.54 -10.90
C ALA A 306 -27.21 3.06 -11.28
N LEU A 307 -26.19 2.27 -10.96
CA LEU A 307 -26.20 0.83 -11.24
C LEU A 307 -27.01 0.10 -10.16
N PRO A 308 -27.80 -0.93 -10.51
CA PRO A 308 -28.64 -1.66 -9.57
C PRO A 308 -27.81 -2.66 -8.76
N ILE A 309 -26.91 -2.14 -7.91
CA ILE A 309 -26.08 -2.92 -7.00
C ILE A 309 -26.87 -3.12 -5.70
N SER A 310 -26.95 -4.37 -5.23
CA SER A 310 -27.64 -4.67 -3.97
C SER A 310 -27.03 -3.88 -2.81
N PRO A 311 -27.82 -3.27 -1.90
CA PRO A 311 -27.30 -2.44 -0.81
C PRO A 311 -26.26 -3.12 0.10
N GLY A 312 -26.31 -4.46 0.22
CA GLY A 312 -25.36 -5.24 1.01
C GLY A 312 -24.10 -5.71 0.26
N ALA A 313 -23.92 -5.33 -1.02
CA ALA A 313 -22.84 -5.86 -1.85
C ALA A 313 -21.44 -5.51 -1.32
N PHE A 314 -21.31 -4.40 -0.59
CA PHE A 314 -20.07 -3.92 0.02
C PHE A 314 -20.12 -3.89 1.55
N SER A 315 -21.07 -4.57 2.20
CA SER A 315 -21.12 -4.57 3.66
C SER A 315 -19.86 -5.22 4.25
N LEU A 316 -19.23 -4.51 5.17
CA LEU A 316 -18.16 -5.06 6.00
C LEU A 316 -18.76 -5.98 7.07
N LYS A 317 -18.27 -7.22 7.15
CA LYS A 317 -18.73 -8.22 8.11
C LYS A 317 -17.90 -8.19 9.39
N PRO A 318 -18.41 -8.74 10.51
CA PRO A 318 -17.70 -8.76 11.78
C PRO A 318 -16.35 -9.50 11.75
N ASP A 319 -16.17 -10.44 10.83
CA ASP A 319 -14.92 -11.17 10.62
C ASP A 319 -13.92 -10.42 9.71
N GLY A 320 -14.20 -9.17 9.34
CA GLY A 320 -13.36 -8.36 8.46
C GLY A 320 -13.49 -8.71 6.98
N THR A 321 -14.38 -9.64 6.59
CA THR A 321 -14.64 -9.94 5.18
C THR A 321 -15.71 -9.01 4.59
N GLY A 322 -15.83 -8.99 3.26
CA GLY A 322 -16.66 -7.99 2.57
C GLY A 322 -16.03 -6.60 2.65
N GLY A 323 -16.84 -5.54 2.63
CA GLY A 323 -16.28 -4.18 2.61
C GLY A 323 -15.52 -3.83 1.33
N LEU A 324 -14.94 -2.64 1.35
CA LEU A 324 -13.96 -2.17 0.37
C LEU A 324 -12.79 -1.55 1.11
N ILE A 325 -11.57 -1.94 0.77
CA ILE A 325 -10.33 -1.28 1.23
C ILE A 325 -9.73 -0.44 0.12
N ILE A 326 -9.04 0.66 0.46
CA ILE A 326 -8.21 1.42 -0.48
C ILE A 326 -6.74 1.00 -0.33
N ASP A 327 -6.15 0.52 -1.41
CA ASP A 327 -4.82 -0.11 -1.41
C ASP A 327 -3.93 0.40 -2.54
N SER A 328 -2.86 1.12 -2.22
CA SER A 328 -1.86 1.59 -3.18
C SER A 328 -0.97 0.46 -3.73
N GLY A 329 -0.83 -0.64 -2.99
CA GLY A 329 -0.05 -1.80 -3.42
C GLY A 329 -0.84 -2.80 -4.27
N THR A 330 -2.15 -2.59 -4.47
CA THR A 330 -2.94 -3.32 -5.48
C THR A 330 -3.05 -2.44 -6.73
N THR A 331 -2.84 -3.01 -7.91
CA THR A 331 -2.86 -2.22 -9.15
C THR A 331 -4.29 -1.95 -9.62
N ILE A 332 -5.05 -3.00 -9.86
CA ILE A 332 -6.38 -2.95 -10.47
C ILE A 332 -7.47 -3.19 -9.42
N THR A 333 -8.50 -2.35 -9.46
CA THR A 333 -9.66 -2.50 -8.58
C THR A 333 -10.35 -3.86 -8.76
N SER A 334 -10.58 -4.56 -7.65
CA SER A 334 -11.47 -5.73 -7.59
C SER A 334 -12.75 -5.41 -6.85
N LEU A 335 -13.88 -5.77 -7.45
CA LEU A 335 -15.20 -5.55 -6.88
C LEU A 335 -15.85 -6.91 -6.53
N ALA A 336 -16.63 -6.92 -5.46
CA ALA A 336 -17.53 -8.03 -5.16
C ALA A 336 -18.36 -8.40 -6.40
N ASN A 337 -18.52 -9.70 -6.65
CA ASN A 337 -19.13 -10.20 -7.88
C ASN A 337 -20.45 -9.50 -8.26
N ALA A 338 -21.35 -9.28 -7.29
CA ALA A 338 -22.63 -8.62 -7.53
C ALA A 338 -22.46 -7.21 -8.13
N ALA A 339 -21.49 -6.43 -7.64
CA ALA A 339 -21.19 -5.10 -8.17
C ALA A 339 -20.44 -5.16 -9.50
N TYR A 340 -19.44 -6.05 -9.60
CA TYR A 340 -18.65 -6.23 -10.81
C TYR A 340 -19.53 -6.54 -12.02
N GLN A 341 -20.49 -7.46 -11.88
CA GLN A 341 -21.39 -7.81 -12.98
C GLN A 341 -22.25 -6.64 -13.46
N GLN A 342 -22.67 -5.74 -12.56
CA GLN A 342 -23.43 -4.55 -12.94
C GLN A 342 -22.57 -3.54 -13.70
N VAL A 343 -21.34 -3.29 -13.23
CA VAL A 343 -20.38 -2.43 -13.92
C VAL A 343 -20.06 -2.99 -15.31
N ARG A 344 -19.72 -4.28 -15.39
CA ARG A 344 -19.41 -4.99 -16.62
C ARG A 344 -20.54 -4.92 -17.64
N ALA A 345 -21.78 -5.21 -17.21
CA ALA A 345 -22.96 -5.13 -18.08
C ALA A 345 -23.23 -3.71 -18.56
N ALA A 346 -23.09 -2.71 -17.68
CA ALA A 346 -23.30 -1.31 -18.01
C ALA A 346 -22.30 -0.81 -19.06
N VAL A 347 -20.99 -1.04 -18.84
CA VAL A 347 -19.94 -0.67 -19.80
C VAL A 347 -20.17 -1.36 -21.14
N LYS A 348 -20.43 -2.67 -21.14
CA LYS A 348 -20.74 -3.43 -22.37
C LYS A 348 -21.95 -2.87 -23.13
N SER A 349 -22.97 -2.40 -22.42
CA SER A 349 -24.18 -1.85 -23.06
C SER A 349 -23.96 -0.51 -23.77
N LEU A 350 -22.96 0.28 -23.35
CA LEU A 350 -22.66 1.59 -23.92
C LEU A 350 -21.71 1.52 -25.11
N VAL A 351 -20.84 0.51 -25.16
CA VAL A 351 -19.91 0.30 -26.28
C VAL A 351 -20.57 -0.59 -27.34
N THR A 352 -21.35 0.04 -28.22
CA THR A 352 -22.11 -0.66 -29.28
C THR A 352 -21.37 -0.75 -30.62
N THR A 353 -20.35 0.09 -30.81
CA THR A 353 -19.63 0.23 -32.09
C THR A 353 -18.45 -0.72 -32.25
N LEU A 354 -18.03 -1.41 -31.18
CA LEU A 354 -16.88 -2.29 -31.17
C LEU A 354 -17.29 -3.71 -30.76
N PRO A 355 -16.71 -4.75 -31.37
CA PRO A 355 -16.98 -6.12 -30.96
C PRO A 355 -16.35 -6.41 -29.59
N THR A 356 -17.12 -7.05 -28.71
CA THR A 356 -16.60 -7.54 -27.42
C THR A 356 -15.65 -8.72 -27.65
N VAL A 357 -14.53 -8.73 -26.94
CA VAL A 357 -13.56 -9.83 -26.91
C VAL A 357 -13.23 -10.21 -25.48
N ASP A 358 -12.96 -11.49 -25.23
CA ASP A 358 -12.43 -11.95 -23.94
C ASP A 358 -10.92 -11.69 -23.93
N GLY A 359 -10.48 -10.76 -23.08
CA GLY A 359 -9.09 -10.39 -22.93
C GLY A 359 -8.36 -11.16 -21.85
N SER A 360 -8.93 -12.22 -21.26
CA SER A 360 -8.36 -12.90 -20.09
C SER A 360 -6.95 -13.45 -20.37
N ASP A 361 -6.71 -14.03 -21.55
CA ASP A 361 -5.39 -14.55 -21.92
C ASP A 361 -4.38 -13.45 -22.29
N SER A 362 -4.86 -12.41 -22.98
CA SER A 362 -4.02 -11.34 -23.55
C SER A 362 -3.75 -10.19 -22.59
N THR A 363 -4.63 -9.95 -21.64
CA THR A 363 -4.59 -8.81 -20.70
C THR A 363 -4.86 -9.22 -19.27
N GLY A 364 -5.51 -10.36 -19.00
CA GLY A 364 -6.03 -10.70 -17.68
C GLY A 364 -7.41 -10.11 -17.36
N LEU A 365 -7.97 -9.27 -18.25
CA LEU A 365 -9.28 -8.64 -18.11
C LEU A 365 -10.32 -9.34 -18.99
N ASP A 366 -11.46 -9.72 -18.43
CA ASP A 366 -12.50 -10.50 -19.12
C ASP A 366 -13.43 -9.66 -20.01
N LEU A 367 -13.49 -8.34 -19.81
CA LEU A 367 -14.25 -7.43 -20.66
C LEU A 367 -13.31 -6.51 -21.44
N CYS A 368 -13.14 -6.82 -22.72
CA CYS A 368 -12.42 -6.00 -23.68
C CYS A 368 -13.24 -5.77 -24.96
N PHE A 369 -12.85 -4.77 -25.73
CA PHE A 369 -13.38 -4.47 -27.06
C PHE A 369 -12.23 -4.42 -28.06
N ALA A 370 -12.40 -5.03 -29.23
CA ALA A 370 -11.39 -4.96 -30.27
C ALA A 370 -11.46 -3.58 -30.96
N LEU A 371 -10.31 -2.92 -31.05
CA LEU A 371 -10.14 -1.68 -31.78
C LEU A 371 -9.92 -1.98 -33.28
N PRO A 372 -10.39 -1.13 -34.20
CA PRO A 372 -10.26 -1.37 -35.65
C PRO A 372 -8.82 -1.56 -36.13
N ALA A 373 -7.87 -0.89 -35.47
CA ALA A 373 -6.43 -1.08 -35.64
C ALA A 373 -5.72 -0.92 -34.29
N PRO A 374 -4.50 -1.48 -34.12
CA PRO A 374 -3.71 -1.35 -32.88
C PRO A 374 -3.46 0.09 -32.42
N THR A 375 -3.45 1.05 -33.34
CA THR A 375 -3.23 2.48 -33.10
C THR A 375 -4.52 3.30 -33.00
N SER A 376 -5.70 2.68 -33.14
CA SER A 376 -6.97 3.40 -33.09
C SER A 376 -7.23 3.95 -31.69
N ALA A 377 -7.67 5.21 -31.61
CA ALA A 377 -8.17 5.76 -30.37
C ALA A 377 -9.50 5.07 -29.98
N PRO A 378 -9.75 4.83 -28.68
CA PRO A 378 -11.04 4.34 -28.24
C PRO A 378 -12.15 5.39 -28.49
N PRO A 379 -13.40 4.95 -28.71
CA PRO A 379 -14.52 5.87 -28.93
C PRO A 379 -14.88 6.62 -27.65
N ALA A 380 -15.17 7.93 -27.76
CA ALA A 380 -15.59 8.78 -26.64
C ALA A 380 -17.07 8.55 -26.26
N VAL A 381 -17.46 7.30 -25.99
CA VAL A 381 -18.84 6.88 -25.71
C VAL A 381 -19.10 6.59 -24.22
N LEU A 382 -18.03 6.37 -23.46
CA LEU A 382 -18.13 6.03 -22.05
C LEU A 382 -18.10 7.29 -21.17
N PRO A 383 -19.10 7.47 -20.27
CA PRO A 383 -19.13 8.62 -19.36
C PRO A 383 -18.18 8.41 -18.17
N SER A 384 -18.09 9.37 -17.25
CA SER A 384 -17.42 9.14 -15.98
C SER A 384 -18.11 8.03 -15.16
N MET A 385 -17.34 7.31 -14.36
CA MET A 385 -17.84 6.39 -13.35
C MET A 385 -17.76 7.07 -11.98
N THR A 386 -18.83 7.06 -11.21
CA THR A 386 -18.84 7.63 -9.86
C THR A 386 -18.88 6.51 -8.83
N LEU A 387 -17.91 6.48 -7.92
CA LEU A 387 -17.94 5.67 -6.71
C LEU A 387 -18.58 6.49 -5.59
N HIS A 388 -19.73 6.04 -5.11
CA HIS A 388 -20.51 6.73 -4.07
C HIS A 388 -20.08 6.23 -2.69
N PHE A 389 -19.35 7.06 -1.95
CA PHE A 389 -18.99 6.80 -0.55
C PHE A 389 -19.94 7.52 0.41
N ASP A 390 -19.83 7.23 1.69
CA ASP A 390 -20.59 7.93 2.72
C ASP A 390 -20.20 9.42 2.77
N GLY A 391 -21.10 10.28 2.30
CA GLY A 391 -20.91 11.73 2.24
C GLY A 391 -20.03 12.25 1.09
N ALA A 392 -19.51 11.39 0.22
CA ALA A 392 -18.58 11.79 -0.83
C ALA A 392 -18.69 10.98 -2.12
N ASP A 393 -18.68 11.68 -3.26
CA ASP A 393 -18.62 11.08 -4.59
C ASP A 393 -17.22 11.20 -5.17
N MET A 394 -16.61 10.07 -5.53
CA MET A 394 -15.36 10.04 -6.29
C MET A 394 -15.67 9.80 -7.77
N VAL A 395 -15.41 10.81 -8.60
CA VAL A 395 -15.69 10.76 -10.04
C VAL A 395 -14.43 10.35 -10.80
N LEU A 396 -14.48 9.19 -11.43
CA LEU A 396 -13.41 8.62 -12.25
C LEU A 396 -13.67 8.93 -13.74
N PRO A 397 -12.74 9.57 -14.46
CA PRO A 397 -12.84 9.68 -15.91
C PRO A 397 -12.72 8.30 -16.57
N ALA A 398 -13.14 8.20 -17.84
CA ALA A 398 -13.12 6.94 -18.59
C ALA A 398 -11.74 6.26 -18.58
N ASP A 399 -10.66 7.05 -18.70
CA ASP A 399 -9.28 6.53 -18.71
C ASP A 399 -8.82 5.97 -17.35
N SER A 400 -9.51 6.29 -16.26
CA SER A 400 -9.22 5.74 -14.92
C SER A 400 -9.88 4.38 -14.68
N TYR A 401 -10.85 3.96 -15.50
CA TYR A 401 -11.47 2.63 -15.38
C TYR A 401 -11.43 1.81 -16.68
N MET A 402 -10.93 2.39 -17.78
CA MET A 402 -10.65 1.68 -19.01
C MET A 402 -9.16 1.81 -19.37
N ILE A 403 -8.61 0.78 -19.98
CA ILE A 403 -7.22 0.73 -20.43
C ILE A 403 -7.16 0.28 -21.88
N SER A 404 -6.38 0.98 -22.70
CA SER A 404 -6.14 0.64 -24.11
C SER A 404 -4.72 0.12 -24.33
N GLY A 405 -4.57 -0.80 -25.27
CA GLY A 405 -3.27 -1.27 -25.72
C GLY A 405 -3.34 -2.48 -26.65
N SER A 406 -2.34 -2.63 -27.53
CA SER A 406 -2.22 -3.72 -28.52
C SER A 406 -3.53 -4.07 -29.24
N GLY A 407 -4.31 -3.06 -29.64
CA GLY A 407 -5.56 -3.23 -30.38
C GLY A 407 -6.78 -3.64 -29.56
N VAL A 408 -6.70 -3.61 -28.22
CA VAL A 408 -7.86 -3.81 -27.35
C VAL A 408 -8.07 -2.65 -26.40
N TRP A 409 -9.33 -2.45 -25.98
CA TRP A 409 -9.74 -1.50 -24.96
C TRP A 409 -10.57 -2.22 -23.91
N CYS A 410 -10.08 -2.26 -22.67
CA CYS A 410 -10.57 -3.17 -21.63
C CYS A 410 -11.04 -2.43 -20.39
N LEU A 411 -12.03 -3.00 -19.69
CA LEU A 411 -12.44 -2.56 -18.37
C LEU A 411 -11.32 -2.90 -17.37
N ALA A 412 -10.64 -1.88 -16.84
CA ALA A 412 -9.55 -2.00 -15.87
C ALA A 412 -10.09 -2.29 -14.46
N MET A 413 -11.02 -3.24 -14.34
CA MET A 413 -11.58 -3.74 -13.08
C MET A 413 -11.80 -5.24 -13.20
N ARG A 414 -11.91 -5.91 -12.07
CA ARG A 414 -12.11 -7.37 -12.07
C ARG A 414 -13.07 -7.85 -11.00
N ASN A 415 -13.52 -9.08 -11.19
CA ASN A 415 -14.32 -9.81 -10.23
C ASN A 415 -13.49 -10.31 -9.05
N GLN A 416 -13.99 -10.08 -7.84
CA GLN A 416 -13.51 -10.72 -6.60
C GLN A 416 -14.27 -12.03 -6.37
N THR A 417 -13.65 -13.18 -6.69
CA THR A 417 -14.34 -14.49 -6.71
C THR A 417 -14.38 -15.24 -5.39
N ASP A 418 -13.62 -14.82 -4.36
CA ASP A 418 -13.35 -15.68 -3.19
C ASP A 418 -14.01 -15.18 -1.89
N GLY A 419 -15.02 -14.30 -1.99
CA GLY A 419 -15.69 -13.71 -0.82
C GLY A 419 -14.82 -12.76 0.02
N ALA A 420 -13.62 -12.42 -0.46
CA ALA A 420 -12.74 -11.45 0.15
C ALA A 420 -13.25 -10.00 -0.02
N MET A 421 -12.53 -9.05 0.56
CA MET A 421 -12.84 -7.62 0.46
C MET A 421 -12.72 -7.12 -0.98
N SER A 422 -13.60 -6.19 -1.38
CA SER A 422 -13.32 -5.39 -2.57
C SER A 422 -12.08 -4.55 -2.32
N THR A 423 -11.27 -4.30 -3.34
CA THR A 423 -10.04 -3.52 -3.21
C THR A 423 -10.04 -2.42 -4.26
N PHE A 424 -9.98 -1.16 -3.83
CA PHE A 424 -9.79 -0.01 -4.70
C PHE A 424 -8.30 0.16 -4.98
N GLY A 425 -7.89 -0.20 -6.20
CA GLY A 425 -6.50 -0.28 -6.63
C GLY A 425 -5.95 1.04 -7.17
N ASN A 426 -4.63 1.11 -7.27
CA ASN A 426 -3.89 2.34 -7.60
C ASN A 426 -4.14 2.86 -9.01
N TYR A 427 -4.59 2.03 -9.95
CA TYR A 427 -4.91 2.46 -11.31
C TYR A 427 -6.05 3.48 -11.31
N GLN A 428 -7.10 3.21 -10.52
CA GLN A 428 -8.22 4.14 -10.36
C GLN A 428 -7.89 5.33 -9.44
N GLN A 429 -6.76 5.30 -8.73
CA GLN A 429 -6.29 6.38 -7.86
C GLN A 429 -5.41 7.41 -8.60
N GLN A 430 -5.08 7.16 -9.88
CA GLN A 430 -4.24 8.06 -10.69
C GLN A 430 -4.92 9.42 -10.92
N ASN A 431 -4.11 10.49 -10.97
CA ASN A 431 -4.60 11.88 -11.10
C ASN A 431 -5.63 12.29 -10.02
N MET A 432 -5.55 11.66 -8.86
CA MET A 432 -6.28 12.03 -7.66
C MET A 432 -5.27 12.32 -6.56
N HIS A 433 -5.34 13.51 -5.95
CA HIS A 433 -4.61 13.75 -4.71
C HIS A 433 -5.43 13.15 -3.58
N ILE A 434 -4.88 12.13 -2.92
CA ILE A 434 -5.57 11.37 -1.87
C ILE A 434 -4.83 11.59 -0.54
N LEU A 435 -5.54 12.12 0.44
CA LEU A 435 -5.11 12.32 1.82
C LEU A 435 -5.76 11.27 2.73
N TYR A 436 -4.91 10.58 3.47
CA TYR A 436 -5.26 9.71 4.58
C TYR A 436 -5.00 10.47 5.88
N ASP A 437 -6.06 10.94 6.53
CA ASP A 437 -5.95 11.49 7.88
C ASP A 437 -6.28 10.40 8.90
N VAL A 438 -5.24 9.78 9.46
CA VAL A 438 -5.35 8.66 10.40
C VAL A 438 -5.80 9.15 11.77
N ARG A 439 -5.61 10.44 12.10
CA ARG A 439 -6.09 11.01 13.36
C ARG A 439 -7.58 11.33 13.30
N GLU A 440 -8.01 11.95 12.20
CA GLU A 440 -9.42 12.27 11.98
C GLU A 440 -10.22 11.10 11.42
N GLU A 441 -9.56 9.97 11.12
CA GLU A 441 -10.19 8.76 10.58
C GLU A 441 -10.95 9.02 9.27
N THR A 442 -10.35 9.81 8.36
CA THR A 442 -10.96 10.17 7.07
C THR A 442 -10.04 9.99 5.88
N LEU A 443 -10.65 9.67 4.75
CA LEU A 443 -10.03 9.79 3.42
C LEU A 443 -10.57 11.05 2.76
N SER A 444 -9.68 11.96 2.38
CA SER A 444 -10.02 13.14 1.57
C SER A 444 -9.38 13.04 0.19
N PHE A 445 -10.09 13.49 -0.85
CA PHE A 445 -9.60 13.39 -2.21
C PHE A 445 -10.09 14.52 -3.11
N ALA A 446 -9.27 14.86 -4.11
CA ALA A 446 -9.60 15.81 -5.17
C ALA A 446 -8.86 15.47 -6.46
N PRO A 447 -9.48 15.66 -7.66
CA PRO A 447 -8.77 15.54 -8.91
C PRO A 447 -7.56 16.49 -8.96
N ALA A 448 -6.42 15.98 -9.44
CA ALA A 448 -5.18 16.74 -9.49
C ALA A 448 -4.30 16.29 -10.65
N LYS A 449 -3.52 17.23 -11.21
CA LYS A 449 -2.44 16.90 -12.15
C LYS A 449 -1.22 16.45 -11.34
N CYS A 450 -1.11 15.15 -11.08
CA CYS A 450 -0.10 14.63 -10.15
C CYS A 450 1.36 14.82 -10.62
N SER A 451 1.59 15.03 -11.92
CA SER A 451 2.92 15.35 -12.45
C SER A 451 3.42 16.76 -12.12
N THR A 452 2.58 17.60 -11.51
CA THR A 452 2.94 19.00 -11.17
C THR A 452 2.79 19.32 -9.68
N LEU A 453 2.58 18.32 -8.82
CA LEU A 453 2.47 18.52 -7.36
C LEU A 453 3.84 18.75 -6.71
#